data_AF-A0A350I0F8-F1
#
_entry.id   AF-A0A350I0F8-F1
#
_cell.length_a   1.000
_cell.length_b   1.000
_cell.length_c   1.000
_cell.angle_alpha   90.00
_cell.angle_beta   90.00
_cell.angle_gamma   90.00
#
_symmetry.space_group_name_H-M   'P 1'
#
loop_
_entity.id
_entity.type
_entity.pdbx_description
1 polymer ?
#
loop_
_entity_poly.entity_id
_entity_poly.type
_entity_poly.pdbx_seq_one_letter_code
_entity_poly.pdbx_strand_id
1 'polypeptide(L)'
;MKLFHRFSQMLKERQGPLTEELRLSSTSSHGMLPDRLLPDKTSASICGYCSTGCQLHLHSKKNKPINVTASASYPVNLGAACP
;
A
#
# COMPACT_ATOMS: atom_id res chain seq x y z
N MET A 1 -6.65 33.40 -17.44
CA MET A 1 -6.01 32.24 -16.78
C MET A 1 -5.87 32.36 -15.25
N LYS A 2 -5.58 33.53 -14.66
CA LYS A 2 -5.42 33.68 -13.19
C LYS A 2 -6.72 33.47 -12.37
N LEU A 3 -7.88 33.84 -12.94
CA LEU A 3 -9.18 33.74 -12.25
C LEU A 3 -9.61 32.27 -12.00
N PHE A 4 -9.40 31.40 -12.99
CA PHE A 4 -9.68 29.97 -12.89
C PHE A 4 -8.81 29.27 -11.84
N HIS A 5 -7.53 29.68 -11.71
CA HIS A 5 -6.62 29.13 -10.71
C HIS A 5 -7.10 29.42 -9.28
N ARG A 6 -7.67 30.62 -9.04
CA ARG A 6 -8.17 31.05 -7.74
C ARG A 6 -9.44 30.31 -7.32
N PHE A 7 -10.37 30.07 -8.25
CA PHE A 7 -11.56 29.25 -8.00
C PHE A 7 -11.22 27.79 -7.69
N SER A 8 -10.24 27.22 -8.39
CA SER A 8 -9.79 25.84 -8.14
C SER A 8 -9.19 25.65 -6.74
N GLN A 9 -8.57 26.69 -6.15
CA GLN A 9 -8.08 26.64 -4.77
C GLN A 9 -9.18 26.71 -3.71
N MET A 10 -10.36 27.24 -4.02
CA MET A 10 -11.51 27.25 -3.10
C MET A 10 -12.24 25.90 -3.05
N LEU A 11 -12.18 25.12 -4.12
CA LEU A 11 -12.90 23.83 -4.24
C LEU A 11 -12.10 22.63 -3.72
N LYS A 12 -10.79 22.79 -3.48
CA LYS A 12 -9.92 21.70 -3.04
C LYS A 12 -9.01 22.16 -1.90
N GLU A 13 -9.31 21.65 -0.71
CA GLU A 13 -8.43 21.75 0.46
C GLU A 13 -7.11 21.01 0.17
N ARG A 14 -5.98 21.71 0.29
CA ARG A 14 -4.64 21.13 0.05
C ARG A 14 -3.92 20.74 1.34
N GLN A 15 -4.39 21.22 2.48
CA GLN A 15 -3.79 21.03 3.80
C GLN A 15 -4.90 20.67 4.76
N GLY A 16 -4.68 19.68 5.63
CA GLY A 16 -5.71 19.22 6.54
C GLY A 16 -5.40 17.83 7.09
N PRO A 17 -6.19 17.36 8.06
CA PRO A 17 -5.92 16.11 8.76
C PRO A 17 -5.83 14.92 7.80
N LEU A 18 -6.76 14.83 6.83
CA LEU A 18 -6.77 13.74 5.86
C LEU A 18 -5.57 13.79 4.89
N THR A 19 -5.10 14.99 4.54
CA THR A 19 -3.89 15.14 3.73
C THR A 19 -2.67 14.62 4.46
N GLU A 20 -2.53 14.96 5.74
CA GLU A 20 -1.42 14.46 6.56
C GLU A 20 -1.51 12.95 6.80
N GLU A 21 -2.70 12.42 7.09
CA GLU A 21 -2.92 10.99 7.32
C GLU A 21 -2.69 10.10 6.09
N LEU A 22 -2.86 10.66 4.89
CA LEU A 22 -2.67 9.96 3.60
C LEU A 22 -1.36 10.37 2.89
N ARG A 23 -0.53 11.20 3.52
CA ARG A 23 0.76 11.60 2.95
C ARG A 23 1.62 10.36 2.74
N LEU A 24 1.99 10.10 1.49
CA LEU A 24 2.79 8.94 1.12
C LEU A 24 4.26 9.16 1.48
N SER A 25 4.90 8.14 2.04
CA SER A 25 6.35 8.05 2.21
C SER A 25 6.87 6.81 1.48
N SER A 26 8.11 6.88 0.99
CA SER A 26 8.80 5.70 0.46
C SER A 26 9.70 5.11 1.54
N THR A 27 9.78 3.78 1.59
CA THR A 27 10.85 3.07 2.29
C THR A 27 11.54 2.16 1.29
N SER A 28 12.83 1.87 1.46
CA SER A 28 13.61 1.11 0.47
C SER A 28 13.08 -0.30 0.18
N SER A 29 12.26 -0.87 1.08
CA SER A 29 11.69 -2.21 0.97
C SER A 29 10.20 -2.25 0.62
N HIS A 30 9.50 -1.10 0.58
CA HIS A 30 8.06 -1.05 0.30
C HIS A 30 7.74 0.05 -0.73
N GLY A 31 6.56 -0.06 -1.38
CA GLY A 31 6.06 1.01 -2.24
C GLY A 31 5.67 2.29 -1.47
N MET A 32 5.07 3.24 -2.18
CA MET A 32 4.55 4.48 -1.58
C MET A 32 3.31 4.19 -0.73
N LEU A 33 3.41 4.37 0.58
CA LEU A 33 2.32 4.12 1.53
C LEU A 33 2.24 5.26 2.55
N PRO A 34 1.07 5.55 3.13
CA PRO A 34 0.98 6.44 4.28
C PRO A 34 1.72 5.85 5.50
N ASP A 35 2.34 6.69 6.32
CA ASP A 35 3.13 6.26 7.48
C ASP A 35 2.33 5.36 8.45
N ARG A 36 1.04 5.64 8.60
CA ARG A 36 0.15 4.82 9.45
C ARG A 36 0.01 3.38 8.97
N LEU A 37 0.21 3.11 7.67
CA LEU A 37 0.13 1.78 7.04
C LEU A 37 1.48 1.08 6.88
N LEU A 38 2.59 1.68 7.34
CA LEU A 38 3.87 0.98 7.36
C LEU A 38 3.82 -0.23 8.31
N PRO A 39 4.20 -1.43 7.84
CA PRO A 39 4.28 -2.62 8.68
C PRO A 39 5.51 -2.59 9.59
N ASP A 40 5.42 -3.30 10.72
CA ASP A 40 6.57 -3.60 11.60
C ASP A 40 7.14 -5.00 11.36
N LYS A 41 6.39 -5.88 10.68
CA LYS A 41 6.81 -7.24 10.35
C LYS A 41 6.23 -7.70 9.02
N THR A 42 7.04 -8.44 8.27
CA THR A 42 6.62 -9.13 7.05
C THR A 42 6.93 -10.62 7.16
N SER A 43 5.97 -11.47 6.80
CA SER A 43 6.15 -12.94 6.74
C SER A 43 5.63 -13.49 5.43
N ALA A 44 6.20 -14.59 4.95
CA ALA A 44 5.71 -15.28 3.76
C ALA A 44 4.59 -16.26 4.10
N SER A 45 3.60 -16.40 3.21
CA SER A 45 2.57 -17.44 3.26
C SER A 45 2.18 -17.88 1.86
N ILE A 46 1.75 -19.13 1.73
CA ILE A 46 1.09 -19.62 0.52
C ILE A 46 -0.38 -19.21 0.55
N CYS A 47 -0.88 -18.76 -0.59
CA CYS A 47 -2.28 -18.42 -0.83
C CYS A 47 -3.16 -19.68 -0.75
N GLY A 48 -4.17 -19.67 0.12
CA GLY A 48 -5.04 -20.83 0.38
C GLY A 48 -6.25 -20.97 -0.54
N TYR A 49 -6.31 -20.28 -1.68
CA TYR A 49 -7.50 -20.23 -2.54
C TYR A 49 -7.47 -21.28 -3.68
N CYS A 50 -7.13 -20.89 -4.90
CA CYS A 50 -7.28 -21.70 -6.12
C CYS A 50 -6.30 -22.88 -6.25
N SER A 51 -5.52 -23.19 -5.20
CA SER A 51 -4.50 -24.25 -5.19
C SER A 51 -3.33 -24.09 -6.18
N THR A 52 -3.22 -22.95 -6.89
CA THR A 52 -2.03 -22.62 -7.70
C THR A 52 -0.76 -22.55 -6.86
N GLY A 53 -0.89 -22.18 -5.57
CA GLY A 53 0.23 -22.13 -4.64
C GLY A 53 1.03 -20.82 -4.67
N CYS A 54 0.41 -19.70 -5.06
CA CYS A 54 1.06 -18.38 -5.08
C CYS A 54 1.61 -17.98 -3.70
N GLN A 55 2.82 -17.41 -3.64
CA GLN A 55 3.36 -16.86 -2.39
C GLN A 55 2.99 -15.39 -2.23
N LEU A 56 2.55 -15.03 -1.03
CA LEU A 56 2.24 -13.67 -0.59
C LEU A 56 3.13 -13.27 0.59
N HIS A 57 3.47 -11.98 0.64
CA HIS A 57 4.03 -11.33 1.82
C HIS A 57 2.88 -10.76 2.66
N LEU A 58 2.72 -11.27 3.87
CA LEU A 58 1.80 -10.77 4.88
C LEU A 58 2.47 -9.63 5.63
N HIS A 59 1.88 -8.44 5.56
CA HIS A 59 2.34 -7.24 6.25
C HIS A 59 1.55 -7.06 7.53
N SER A 60 2.23 -7.01 8.67
CA SER A 60 1.63 -6.90 9.99
C SER A 60 2.08 -5.64 10.72
N LYS A 61 1.21 -5.15 11.60
CA LYS A 61 1.50 -4.05 12.53
C LYS A 61 0.81 -4.34 13.86
N LYS A 62 1.55 -4.29 14.97
CA LYS A 62 1.01 -4.59 16.31
C LYS A 62 0.27 -5.94 16.35
N ASN A 63 0.90 -6.99 15.80
CA ASN A 63 0.36 -8.35 15.67
C ASN A 63 -0.96 -8.48 14.88
N LYS A 64 -1.35 -7.47 14.10
CA LYS A 64 -2.52 -7.55 13.22
C LYS A 64 -2.08 -7.51 11.75
N PRO A 65 -2.63 -8.37 10.89
CA PRO A 65 -2.41 -8.24 9.45
C PRO A 65 -3.06 -6.93 8.98
N ILE A 66 -2.32 -6.15 8.19
CA ILE A 66 -2.78 -4.85 7.66
C ILE A 66 -2.77 -4.80 6.13
N ASN A 67 -1.99 -5.65 5.48
CA ASN A 67 -1.91 -5.71 4.02
C ASN A 67 -1.28 -7.04 3.55
N VAL A 68 -1.42 -7.35 2.27
CA VAL A 68 -0.71 -8.44 1.59
C VAL A 68 -0.17 -7.94 0.25
N THR A 69 1.00 -8.43 -0.15
CA THR A 69 1.54 -8.19 -1.50
C THR A 69 2.03 -9.49 -2.12
N ALA A 70 2.03 -9.57 -3.45
CA ALA A 70 2.60 -10.71 -4.14
C ALA A 70 4.13 -10.78 -3.96
N SER A 71 4.66 -11.99 -3.82
CA SER A 71 6.12 -12.22 -3.83
C SER A 71 6.66 -12.11 -5.26
N ALA A 72 7.53 -11.12 -5.50
CA ALA A 72 8.10 -10.87 -6.82
C ALA A 72 9.08 -11.95 -7.29
N SER A 73 9.74 -12.64 -6.36
CA SER A 73 10.77 -13.65 -6.65
C SER A 73 10.26 -15.09 -6.57
N TYR A 74 9.01 -15.33 -6.18
CA TYR A 74 8.49 -16.68 -6.06
C TYR A 74 8.09 -17.25 -7.42
N PRO A 75 8.55 -18.46 -7.80
CA PRO A 75 8.46 -18.97 -9.17
C PRO A 75 7.03 -19.19 -9.67
N VAL A 76 6.07 -19.41 -8.76
CA VAL A 76 4.69 -19.70 -9.15
C VAL A 76 3.96 -18.45 -9.64
N ASN A 77 4.13 -17.31 -8.97
CA ASN A 77 3.34 -16.12 -9.26
C ASN A 77 4.15 -14.91 -9.75
N LEU A 78 5.48 -14.87 -9.59
CA LEU A 78 6.36 -13.84 -10.16
C LEU A 78 5.86 -12.40 -9.93
N GLY A 79 5.31 -12.13 -8.73
CA GLY A 79 4.76 -10.83 -8.37
C GLY A 79 3.29 -10.59 -8.76
N ALA A 80 2.59 -11.56 -9.34
CA ALA A 80 1.16 -11.50 -9.61
C ALA A 80 0.33 -12.02 -8.43
N ALA A 81 -0.89 -11.50 -8.28
CA ALA A 81 -1.91 -12.01 -7.37
C ALA A 81 -3.31 -11.81 -7.98
N CYS A 82 -4.24 -12.71 -7.64
CA CYS A 82 -5.66 -12.57 -7.97
C CYS A 82 -6.36 -11.61 -6.99
N PRO A 83 -7.49 -10.97 -7.40
CA PRO A 83 -8.29 -10.11 -6.52
C PRO A 83 -8.96 -10.87 -5.38
#